data_AF-A0A759WG94-F1
#
_entry.id   AF-A0A759WG94-F1
#
_cell.length_a   1.000
_cell.length_b   1.000
_cell.length_c   1.000
_cell.angle_alpha   90.00
_cell.angle_beta   90.00
_cell.angle_gamma   90.00
#
_symmetry.space_group_name_H-M   'P 1'
#
loop_
_entity.id
_entity.type
_entity.pdbx_description
1 polymer ?
#
loop_
_entity_poly.entity_id
_entity_poly.type
_entity_poly.pdbx_seq_one_letter_code
_entity_poly.pdbx_strand_id
1 'polypeptide(L)'
;MAKARFFVFENLDDNKYYWEFRWQKRTFSGGPFENRDFALEDLEVVIPLIGDAPIMKLVNSIDEKDVASPGSMDKYPLYFMLYPNDNDRWLWRCCRNKDNETLFRSSDESSIADGFSSFDDAMESAKKLRSIIEHAEIVDGAGVMIPYMHFSPEFSQKYEIGDMHPSHEFIKKNKI
;
A
#
# COMPACT_ATOMS: atom_id res chain seq x y z
N MET A 1 -4.92 -3.39 18.73
CA MET A 1 -4.41 -2.51 17.65
C MET A 1 -5.40 -2.55 16.50
N ALA A 2 -5.70 -1.42 15.85
CA ALA A 2 -6.56 -1.42 14.67
C ALA A 2 -5.86 -2.17 13.52
N LYS A 3 -6.56 -3.11 12.88
CA LYS A 3 -6.07 -3.80 11.69
C LYS A 3 -6.08 -2.84 10.49
N ALA A 4 -5.09 -2.96 9.62
CA ALA A 4 -5.06 -2.25 8.35
C ALA A 4 -6.11 -2.86 7.41
N ARG A 5 -6.91 -2.01 6.75
CA ARG A 5 -7.98 -2.47 5.85
C ARG A 5 -8.14 -1.55 4.65
N PHE A 6 -8.50 -2.12 3.51
CA PHE A 6 -9.12 -1.43 2.40
C PHE A 6 -10.64 -1.57 2.50
N PHE A 7 -11.35 -0.46 2.59
CA PHE A 7 -12.81 -0.40 2.55
C PHE A 7 -13.26 -0.08 1.14
N VAL A 8 -14.19 -0.85 0.58
CA VAL A 8 -14.81 -0.59 -0.72
C VAL A 8 -16.27 -0.23 -0.50
N PHE A 9 -16.66 0.98 -0.90
CA PHE A 9 -17.97 1.54 -0.60
C PHE A 9 -18.49 2.44 -1.71
N GLU A 10 -19.81 2.56 -1.77
CA GLU A 10 -20.50 3.55 -2.59
C GLU A 10 -20.62 4.85 -1.80
N ASN A 11 -20.27 5.97 -2.43
CA ASN A 11 -20.53 7.29 -1.89
C ASN A 11 -21.93 7.75 -2.32
N LEU A 12 -22.78 8.09 -1.35
CA LEU A 12 -24.18 8.44 -1.59
C LEU A 12 -24.36 9.80 -2.25
N ASP A 13 -23.35 10.67 -2.18
CA ASP A 13 -23.44 12.02 -2.75
C ASP A 13 -23.33 12.01 -4.29
N ASP A 14 -22.56 11.07 -4.85
CA ASP A 14 -22.32 10.96 -6.29
C ASP A 14 -22.73 9.62 -6.92
N ASN A 15 -23.18 8.66 -6.10
CA ASN A 15 -23.49 7.28 -6.48
C ASN A 15 -22.33 6.61 -7.24
N LYS A 16 -21.09 6.90 -6.81
CA LYS A 16 -19.87 6.27 -7.34
C LYS A 16 -19.22 5.41 -6.28
N TYR A 17 -18.42 4.45 -6.74
CA TYR A 17 -17.67 3.58 -5.87
C TYR A 17 -16.27 4.14 -5.61
N TYR A 18 -15.79 3.88 -4.41
CA TYR A 18 -14.48 4.27 -3.92
C TYR A 18 -13.87 3.11 -3.16
N TRP A 19 -12.55 3.10 -3.06
CA TRP A 19 -11.87 2.34 -2.03
C TRP A 19 -11.06 3.29 -1.14
N GLU A 20 -10.92 2.95 0.14
CA GLU A 20 -10.11 3.71 1.10
C GLU A 20 -9.32 2.75 2.00
N PHE A 21 -8.00 2.89 2.00
CA PHE A 21 -7.17 2.25 3.00
C PHE A 21 -7.23 3.03 4.32
N ARG A 22 -7.30 2.29 5.43
CA ARG A 22 -7.22 2.85 6.77
C ARG A 22 -6.27 2.04 7.62
N TRP A 23 -5.27 2.71 8.18
CA TRP A 23 -4.42 2.16 9.23
C TRP A 23 -3.92 3.25 10.17
N GLN A 24 -4.27 3.17 11.44
CA GLN A 24 -4.01 4.22 12.43
C GLN A 24 -4.56 5.58 11.96
N LYS A 25 -3.71 6.60 11.81
CA LYS A 25 -4.05 7.93 11.28
C LYS A 25 -3.86 8.04 9.76
N ARG A 26 -3.36 6.99 9.09
CA ARG A 26 -3.10 7.01 7.66
C ARG A 26 -4.33 6.59 6.89
N THR A 27 -4.71 7.41 5.93
CA THR A 27 -5.75 7.11 4.96
C THR A 27 -5.31 7.52 3.57
N PHE A 28 -5.75 6.77 2.57
CA PHE A 28 -5.67 7.15 1.16
C PHE A 28 -6.76 6.41 0.41
N SER A 29 -7.21 6.99 -0.69
CA SER A 29 -8.34 6.47 -1.46
C SER A 29 -8.07 6.49 -2.96
N GLY A 30 -8.85 5.68 -3.66
CA GLY A 30 -8.99 5.71 -5.11
C GLY A 30 -10.46 5.85 -5.51
N GLY A 31 -10.67 6.26 -6.75
CA GLY A 31 -11.98 6.57 -7.33
C GLY A 31 -12.08 8.04 -7.79
N PRO A 32 -13.27 8.47 -8.24
CA PRO A 32 -14.51 7.71 -8.34
C PRO A 32 -14.50 6.60 -9.40
N PHE A 33 -15.24 5.52 -9.16
CA PHE A 33 -15.49 4.41 -10.10
C PHE A 33 -16.98 4.26 -10.40
N GLU A 34 -17.31 3.80 -11.60
CA GLU A 34 -18.71 3.61 -12.05
C GLU A 34 -19.43 2.48 -11.32
N ASN A 35 -18.71 1.45 -10.87
CA ASN A 35 -19.27 0.31 -10.18
C ASN A 35 -18.24 -0.29 -9.21
N ARG A 36 -18.70 -1.21 -8.37
CA ARG A 36 -17.88 -1.91 -7.39
C ARG A 36 -16.75 -2.70 -8.02
N ASP A 37 -17.01 -3.38 -9.14
CA ASP A 37 -16.03 -4.26 -9.77
C ASP A 37 -14.81 -3.47 -10.26
N PHE A 38 -15.01 -2.28 -10.83
CA PHE A 38 -13.91 -1.38 -11.21
C PHE A 38 -13.09 -0.90 -10.02
N ALA A 39 -13.73 -0.66 -8.86
CA ALA A 39 -13.00 -0.32 -7.65
C ALA A 39 -12.14 -1.50 -7.13
N LEU A 40 -12.62 -2.74 -7.31
CA LEU A 40 -11.87 -3.94 -6.97
C LEU A 40 -10.73 -4.22 -7.95
N GLU A 41 -10.97 -4.07 -9.26
CA GLU A 41 -9.95 -4.15 -10.30
C GLU A 41 -8.82 -3.15 -10.06
N ASP A 42 -9.14 -1.92 -9.65
CA ASP A 42 -8.11 -0.92 -9.31
C ASP A 42 -7.30 -1.33 -8.08
N LEU A 43 -7.91 -1.94 -7.06
CA LEU A 43 -7.18 -2.50 -5.92
C LEU A 43 -6.21 -3.62 -6.33
N GLU A 44 -6.59 -4.47 -7.29
CA GLU A 44 -5.70 -5.51 -7.83
C GLU A 44 -4.46 -4.94 -8.53
N VAL A 45 -4.54 -3.70 -9.01
CA VAL A 45 -3.41 -2.98 -9.60
C VAL A 45 -2.61 -2.24 -8.53
N VAL A 46 -3.28 -1.50 -7.65
CA VAL A 46 -2.63 -0.59 -6.69
C VAL A 46 -1.89 -1.35 -5.58
N ILE A 47 -2.45 -2.45 -5.08
CA ILE A 47 -1.84 -3.21 -3.98
C ILE A 47 -0.46 -3.77 -4.39
N PRO A 48 -0.31 -4.47 -5.53
CA PRO A 48 0.99 -4.91 -6.02
C PRO A 48 1.94 -3.75 -6.32
N LEU A 49 1.43 -2.66 -6.93
CA LEU A 49 2.26 -1.48 -7.21
C LEU A 49 2.87 -0.88 -5.94
N ILE A 50 2.14 -0.88 -4.83
CA ILE A 50 2.68 -0.46 -3.52
C ILE A 50 3.66 -1.50 -2.99
N GLY A 51 3.32 -2.81 -3.05
CA GLY A 51 4.17 -3.92 -2.62
C GLY A 51 5.54 -3.95 -3.31
N ASP A 52 5.56 -3.62 -4.60
CA ASP A 52 6.73 -3.61 -5.45
C ASP A 52 7.43 -2.22 -5.53
N ALA A 53 6.87 -1.20 -4.85
CA ALA A 53 7.42 0.15 -4.89
C ALA A 53 8.87 0.17 -4.39
N PRO A 54 9.81 0.71 -5.19
CA PRO A 54 11.21 0.80 -4.80
C PRO A 54 11.37 1.76 -3.61
N ILE A 55 12.35 1.47 -2.76
CA ILE A 55 12.74 2.32 -1.64
C ILE A 55 14.10 2.92 -1.95
N MET A 56 14.18 4.24 -2.00
CA MET A 56 15.32 4.98 -2.52
C MET A 56 15.89 5.93 -1.46
N LYS A 57 17.20 6.01 -1.39
CA LYS A 57 17.91 6.99 -0.56
C LYS A 57 18.16 8.26 -1.35
N LEU A 58 17.67 9.40 -0.87
CA LEU A 58 18.05 10.70 -1.40
C LEU A 58 19.28 11.20 -0.62
N VAL A 59 20.46 10.94 -1.15
CA VAL A 59 21.69 11.64 -0.75
C VAL A 59 21.96 12.66 -1.85
N ASN A 60 22.50 13.83 -1.49
CA ASN A 60 22.92 14.88 -2.43
C ASN A 60 23.99 14.45 -3.47
N SER A 61 24.29 13.16 -3.59
CA SER A 61 24.99 12.53 -4.71
C SER A 61 24.45 11.10 -4.88
N ILE A 62 23.90 10.82 -6.05
CA ILE A 62 23.41 9.49 -6.43
C ILE A 62 24.61 8.57 -6.56
N ASP A 63 24.75 7.62 -5.65
CA ASP A 63 25.78 6.57 -5.74
C ASP A 63 25.09 5.30 -6.29
N GLU A 64 25.52 4.88 -7.48
CA GLU A 64 24.80 4.00 -8.42
C GLU A 64 24.65 2.52 -8.00
N LYS A 65 24.92 2.15 -6.75
CA LYS A 65 25.09 0.72 -6.40
C LYS A 65 23.96 0.04 -5.64
N ASP A 66 22.92 0.75 -5.21
CA ASP A 66 21.67 0.11 -4.70
C ASP A 66 20.44 1.04 -4.79
N VAL A 67 20.52 2.07 -5.62
CA VAL A 67 19.48 3.10 -5.71
C VAL A 67 19.13 3.29 -7.17
N ALA A 68 17.85 3.12 -7.50
CA ALA A 68 17.34 3.44 -8.83
C ALA A 68 17.69 4.92 -9.13
N SER A 69 18.63 5.15 -10.05
CA SER A 69 19.10 6.48 -10.44
C SER A 69 17.92 7.40 -10.79
N PRO A 70 17.94 8.71 -10.51
CA PRO A 70 16.84 9.63 -10.77
C PRO A 70 16.32 9.66 -12.21
N GLY A 71 17.14 9.29 -13.19
CA GLY A 71 16.71 9.07 -14.59
C GLY A 71 15.83 7.82 -14.81
N SER A 72 15.53 7.07 -13.75
CA SER A 72 14.67 5.87 -13.76
C SER A 72 13.35 6.06 -13.00
N MET A 73 13.14 7.22 -12.36
CA MET A 73 11.90 7.47 -11.60
C MET A 73 10.66 7.44 -12.49
N ASP A 74 10.77 7.85 -13.77
CA ASP A 74 9.71 7.74 -14.79
C ASP A 74 9.17 6.31 -14.98
N LYS A 75 9.91 5.28 -14.56
CA LYS A 75 9.51 3.87 -14.70
C LYS A 75 8.61 3.38 -13.56
N TYR A 76 8.60 4.06 -12.41
CA TYR A 76 7.86 3.61 -11.24
C TYR A 76 6.71 4.56 -10.94
N PRO A 77 5.44 4.11 -10.98
CA PRO A 77 4.30 4.98 -10.66
C PRO A 77 4.30 5.41 -9.18
N LEU A 78 4.92 4.61 -8.31
CA LEU A 78 5.04 4.83 -6.87
C LEU A 78 6.46 4.50 -6.39
N TYR A 79 6.97 5.25 -5.42
CA TYR A 79 8.25 4.95 -4.77
C TYR A 79 8.31 5.52 -3.35
N PHE A 80 9.15 4.94 -2.50
CA PHE A 80 9.46 5.45 -1.17
C PHE A 80 10.78 6.21 -1.22
N MET A 81 10.78 7.45 -0.77
CA MET A 81 11.96 8.30 -0.70
C MET A 81 12.39 8.48 0.75
N LEU A 82 13.65 8.14 1.06
CA LEU A 82 14.27 8.33 2.37
C LEU A 82 15.21 9.52 2.33
N TYR A 83 15.11 10.42 3.30
CA TYR A 83 15.89 11.65 3.37
C TYR A 83 16.15 12.07 4.83
N PRO A 84 17.29 12.72 5.13
CA PRO A 84 17.51 13.32 6.43
C PRO A 84 16.70 14.63 6.57
N ASN A 85 16.25 14.93 7.80
CA ASN A 85 15.74 16.24 8.17
C ASN A 85 16.85 17.12 8.76
N ASP A 86 16.50 18.36 9.14
CA ASP A 86 17.44 19.36 9.68
C ASP A 86 18.10 18.95 11.02
N ASN A 87 17.60 17.90 11.68
CA ASN A 87 18.13 17.36 12.94
C ASN A 87 18.95 16.08 12.73
N ASP A 88 19.41 15.81 11.50
CA ASP A 88 20.11 14.58 11.11
C ASP A 88 19.31 13.29 11.37
N ARG A 89 17.98 13.40 11.42
CA ARG A 89 17.08 12.24 11.57
C ARG A 89 16.53 11.83 10.22
N TRP A 90 16.43 10.53 10.00
CA TRP A 90 15.92 9.99 8.75
C TRP A 90 14.40 9.98 8.73
N LEU A 91 13.81 10.35 7.60
CA LEU A 91 12.39 10.27 7.32
C LEU A 91 12.19 9.48 6.03
N TRP A 92 10.98 8.95 5.84
CA TRP A 92 10.55 8.45 4.55
C TRP A 92 9.21 9.06 4.14
N ARG A 93 9.00 9.18 2.83
CA ARG A 93 7.71 9.52 2.22
C ARG A 93 7.43 8.59 1.03
N CYS A 94 6.18 8.17 0.88
CA CYS A 94 5.70 7.46 -0.30
C CYS A 94 5.16 8.50 -1.29
N CYS A 95 5.72 8.53 -2.50
CA CYS A 95 5.41 9.52 -3.52
C CYS A 95 4.81 8.86 -4.75
N ARG A 96 3.82 9.54 -5.34
CA ARG A 96 3.31 9.25 -6.68
C ARG A 96 4.19 9.98 -7.70
N ASN A 97 4.77 9.27 -8.65
CA ASN A 97 5.78 9.85 -9.53
C ASN A 97 5.23 10.96 -10.45
N LYS A 98 4.01 10.78 -10.98
CA LYS A 98 3.40 11.69 -11.97
C LYS A 98 3.28 13.14 -11.48
N ASP A 99 2.92 13.32 -10.22
CA ASP A 99 2.55 14.64 -9.66
C ASP A 99 3.34 14.98 -8.38
N ASN A 100 4.31 14.13 -8.01
CA ASN A 100 5.09 14.20 -6.76
C ASN A 100 4.24 14.30 -5.49
N GLU A 101 2.98 13.84 -5.56
CA GLU A 101 2.04 13.83 -4.44
C GLU A 101 2.52 12.84 -3.38
N THR A 102 2.60 13.29 -2.12
CA THR A 102 2.96 12.43 -0.99
C THR A 102 1.72 11.73 -0.47
N LEU A 103 1.69 10.40 -0.57
CA LEU A 103 0.61 9.56 -0.04
C LEU A 103 0.77 9.30 1.46
N PHE A 104 1.99 8.99 1.89
CA PHE A 104 2.32 8.74 3.29
C PHE A 104 3.65 9.35 3.64
N ARG A 105 3.83 9.70 4.91
CA ARG A 105 5.14 10.02 5.48
C ARG A 105 5.30 9.42 6.86
N SER A 106 6.55 9.21 7.26
CA SER A 106 6.89 8.68 8.58
C SER A 106 6.43 9.60 9.71
N SER A 107 6.44 10.91 9.50
CA SER A 107 6.07 11.92 10.51
C SER A 107 4.58 11.94 10.88
N ASP A 108 3.71 11.28 10.12
CA ASP A 108 2.27 11.20 10.46
C ASP A 108 2.02 10.35 11.73
N GLU A 109 3.01 9.55 12.13
CA GLU A 109 3.01 8.84 13.40
C GLU A 109 3.61 9.70 14.52
N SER A 110 2.85 9.92 15.59
CA SER A 110 3.30 10.72 16.73
C SER A 110 4.56 10.15 17.41
N SER A 111 4.79 8.83 17.34
CA SER A 111 6.01 8.19 17.85
C SER A 111 7.26 8.42 16.98
N ILE A 112 7.11 8.96 15.77
CA ILE A 112 8.15 9.10 14.75
C ILE A 112 8.19 10.53 14.21
N ALA A 113 7.53 11.49 14.87
CA ALA A 113 7.44 12.88 14.41
C ALA A 113 8.82 13.52 14.17
N ASP A 114 9.81 13.18 15.00
CA ASP A 114 11.19 13.68 14.89
C ASP A 114 12.06 12.87 13.92
N GLY A 115 11.55 11.76 13.37
CA GLY A 115 12.27 10.85 12.48
C GLY A 115 13.12 9.78 13.17
N PHE A 116 13.76 8.94 12.37
CA PHE A 116 14.57 7.80 12.78
C PHE A 116 16.03 8.17 13.01
N SER A 117 16.72 7.40 13.85
CA SER A 117 18.14 7.60 14.16
C SER A 117 19.08 7.22 13.04
N SER A 118 18.68 6.30 12.15
CA SER A 118 19.50 5.81 11.06
C SER A 118 18.70 5.60 9.78
N PHE A 119 19.43 5.50 8.66
CA PHE A 119 18.84 5.14 7.37
C PHE A 119 18.20 3.76 7.41
N ASP A 120 18.84 2.78 8.07
CA ASP A 120 18.36 1.41 8.15
C ASP A 120 17.04 1.33 8.94
N ASP A 121 16.91 2.09 10.03
CA ASP A 121 15.66 2.18 10.79
C ASP A 121 14.51 2.75 9.95
N ALA A 122 14.79 3.80 9.16
CA ALA A 122 13.80 4.38 8.25
C ALA A 122 13.43 3.41 7.13
N MET A 123 14.40 2.67 6.59
CA MET A 123 14.21 1.66 5.55
C MET A 123 13.34 0.52 6.05
N GLU A 124 13.65 -0.04 7.22
CA GLU A 124 12.84 -1.10 7.83
C GLU A 124 11.42 -0.63 8.15
N SER A 125 11.27 0.62 8.61
CA SER A 125 9.95 1.20 8.80
C SER A 125 9.15 1.34 7.49
N ALA A 126 9.77 1.80 6.40
CA ALA A 126 9.13 1.90 5.10
C ALA A 126 8.71 0.52 4.57
N LYS A 127 9.60 -0.48 4.65
CA LYS A 127 9.30 -1.89 4.30
C LYS A 127 8.13 -2.42 5.12
N LYS A 128 8.09 -2.11 6.42
CA LYS A 128 6.99 -2.51 7.30
C LYS A 128 5.67 -1.89 6.87
N LEU A 129 5.62 -0.58 6.59
CA LEU A 129 4.39 0.03 6.07
C LEU A 129 3.96 -0.63 4.76
N ARG A 130 4.90 -0.83 3.83
CA ARG A 130 4.64 -1.48 2.53
C ARG A 130 4.00 -2.86 2.72
N SER A 131 4.59 -3.69 3.57
CA SER A 131 4.05 -5.02 3.91
C SER A 131 2.67 -4.95 4.56
N ILE A 132 2.42 -3.96 5.44
CA ILE A 132 1.11 -3.75 6.08
C ILE A 132 0.04 -3.37 5.07
N ILE A 133 0.36 -2.50 4.11
CA ILE A 133 -0.58 -2.13 3.04
C ILE A 133 -0.82 -3.34 2.13
N GLU A 134 0.24 -4.01 1.71
CA GLU A 134 0.18 -5.15 0.80
C GLU A 134 -0.70 -6.29 1.31
N HIS A 135 -0.72 -6.52 2.63
CA HIS A 135 -1.50 -7.60 3.27
C HIS A 135 -2.70 -7.09 4.07
N ALA A 136 -3.20 -5.89 3.76
CA ALA A 136 -4.37 -5.34 4.42
C ALA A 136 -5.65 -6.10 4.03
N GLU A 137 -6.57 -6.28 4.98
CA GLU A 137 -7.86 -6.93 4.71
C GLU A 137 -8.69 -6.07 3.73
N ILE A 138 -9.29 -6.68 2.70
CA ILE A 138 -10.22 -5.99 1.80
C ILE A 138 -11.66 -6.28 2.25
N VAL A 139 -12.37 -5.23 2.63
CA VAL A 139 -13.72 -5.27 3.21
C VAL A 139 -14.67 -4.34 2.48
N ASP A 140 -15.97 -4.59 2.58
CA ASP A 140 -17.01 -3.66 2.11
C ASP A 140 -17.17 -2.45 3.07
N GLY A 141 -18.07 -1.53 2.72
CA GLY A 141 -18.39 -0.35 3.54
C GLY A 141 -18.91 -0.66 4.94
N ALA A 142 -19.46 -1.87 5.16
CA ALA A 142 -19.88 -2.35 6.48
C ALA A 142 -18.74 -3.03 7.26
N GLY A 143 -17.56 -3.20 6.66
CA GLY A 143 -16.40 -3.86 7.26
C GLY A 143 -16.44 -5.38 7.15
N VAL A 144 -17.27 -5.95 6.27
CA VAL A 144 -17.35 -7.38 6.00
C VAL A 144 -16.36 -7.75 4.90
N MET A 145 -15.61 -8.85 5.08
CA MET A 145 -14.64 -9.34 4.08
C MET A 145 -15.31 -9.57 2.72
N ILE A 146 -14.67 -9.08 1.66
CA ILE A 146 -15.13 -9.32 0.29
C ILE A 146 -14.68 -10.73 -0.14
N PRO A 147 -15.59 -11.60 -0.63
CA PRO A 147 -15.22 -12.95 -1.07
C PRO A 147 -14.25 -12.96 -2.25
N TYR A 148 -13.38 -13.97 -2.31
CA TYR A 148 -12.36 -14.13 -3.37
C TYR A 148 -12.94 -14.17 -4.79
N MET A 149 -14.21 -14.57 -4.95
CA MET A 149 -14.86 -14.68 -6.27
C MET A 149 -14.98 -13.34 -7.01
N HIS A 150 -14.75 -12.22 -6.32
CA HIS A 150 -14.74 -10.88 -6.90
C HIS A 150 -13.35 -10.42 -7.37
N PHE A 151 -12.33 -11.26 -7.23
CA PHE A 151 -10.96 -10.95 -7.60
C PHE A 151 -10.40 -11.97 -8.60
N SER A 152 -9.33 -11.61 -9.30
CA SER A 152 -8.60 -12.57 -10.14
C SER A 152 -8.05 -13.73 -9.29
N PRO A 153 -7.95 -14.94 -9.86
CA PRO A 153 -7.35 -16.09 -9.16
C PRO A 153 -5.93 -15.82 -8.68
N GLU A 154 -5.10 -15.18 -9.51
CA GLU A 154 -3.71 -14.86 -9.20
C GLU A 154 -3.59 -13.92 -8.00
N PHE A 155 -4.41 -12.86 -7.99
CA PHE A 155 -4.44 -11.90 -6.89
C PHE A 155 -4.95 -12.54 -5.60
N SER A 156 -6.07 -13.26 -5.67
CA SER A 156 -6.66 -13.94 -4.52
C SER A 156 -5.71 -14.94 -3.90
N GLN A 157 -4.99 -15.71 -4.71
CA GLN A 157 -4.04 -16.70 -4.24
C GLN A 157 -2.79 -16.06 -3.62
N LYS A 158 -2.24 -15.01 -4.24
CA LYS A 158 -1.05 -14.32 -3.74
C LYS A 158 -1.30 -13.67 -2.38
N TYR A 159 -2.47 -13.06 -2.20
CA TYR A 159 -2.83 -12.29 -1.01
C TYR A 159 -3.77 -13.02 -0.04
N GLU A 160 -4.01 -14.31 -0.28
CA GLU A 160 -4.84 -15.20 0.56
C GLU A 160 -6.25 -14.62 0.84
N ILE A 161 -6.84 -13.95 -0.16
CA ILE A 161 -8.14 -13.31 -0.03
C ILE A 161 -9.21 -14.40 0.03
N GLY A 162 -10.11 -14.31 1.02
CA GLY A 162 -11.33 -15.11 1.07
C GLY A 162 -11.15 -16.60 1.42
N ASP A 163 -9.95 -17.05 1.79
CA ASP A 163 -9.70 -18.43 2.22
C ASP A 163 -10.10 -18.66 3.69
N MET A 164 -11.41 -18.67 3.95
CA MET A 164 -11.98 -19.10 5.24
C MET A 164 -13.09 -20.15 5.12
N HIS A 165 -13.34 -20.73 3.93
CA HIS A 165 -14.22 -21.90 3.86
C HIS A 165 -13.41 -23.18 4.10
N PRO A 166 -13.75 -24.02 5.12
CA PRO A 166 -12.98 -25.22 5.46
C PRO A 166 -12.75 -26.20 4.31
N SER A 167 -13.60 -26.15 3.27
CA SER A 167 -13.44 -26.98 2.08
C SER A 167 -12.26 -26.58 1.19
N HIS A 168 -11.77 -25.34 1.26
CA HIS A 168 -10.63 -24.91 0.44
C HIS A 168 -9.32 -25.54 0.92
N GLU A 169 -9.11 -25.65 2.24
CA GLU A 169 -8.01 -26.46 2.78
C GLU A 169 -8.13 -27.93 2.36
N PHE A 170 -9.36 -28.48 2.32
CA PHE A 170 -9.60 -29.84 1.85
C PHE A 170 -9.23 -30.02 0.38
N ILE A 171 -9.59 -29.09 -0.50
CA ILE A 171 -9.23 -29.16 -1.93
C ILE A 171 -7.72 -29.01 -2.13
N LYS A 172 -7.10 -28.01 -1.48
CA LYS A 172 -5.65 -27.75 -1.55
C LYS A 172 -4.82 -28.94 -1.06
N LYS A 173 -5.26 -29.59 0.03
CA LYS A 173 -4.58 -30.76 0.61
C LYS A 173 -4.72 -32.02 -0.24
N ASN A 174 -5.79 -32.12 -1.03
CA ASN A 174 -6.09 -33.32 -1.81
C ASN A 174 -5.82 -33.18 -3.32
N LYS A 175 -5.34 -32.02 -3.81
CA LYS A 175 -5.03 -31.75 -5.24
C LYS A 175 -6.14 -32.24 -6.19
N ILE A 176 -7.38 -31.94 -5.83
CA ILE A 176 -8.57 -32.20 -6.67
C ILE A 176 -8.74 -31.02 -7.63
#